data_AF-A0A069EX00-F1
#
_entry.id   AF-A0A069EX00-F1
#
_cell.length_a   1.000
_cell.length_b   1.000
_cell.length_c   1.000
_cell.angle_alpha   90.00
_cell.angle_beta   90.00
_cell.angle_gamma   90.00
#
_symmetry.space_group_name_H-M   'P 1'
#
loop_
_entity.id
_entity.type
_entity.pdbx_description
1 polymer ?
#
loop_
_entity_poly.entity_id
_entity_poly.type
_entity_poly.pdbx_seq_one_letter_code
_entity_poly.pdbx_strand_id
1 'polypeptide(L)'
;MDHTVRLERMIENDRKRQKQTLYPTFGFIALFIIYFMTTDVLLLLPIILVGQFPMLYKSWHRMKLLLTFNADVRYQEKVRSEFGLAVGNLVFLLLLITSSILGWITLLTFIIVVLVGLITFIVLGYRIDRELKAIDPEHVTGTELSKAQVERQKRKTS
;
A
#
# COMPACT_ATOMS: atom_id res chain seq x y z
N MET A 1 21.33 -9.19 -11.37
CA MET A 1 20.20 -10.12 -11.59
C MET A 1 19.23 -9.39 -12.51
N ASP A 2 18.83 -10.03 -13.61
CA ASP A 2 18.06 -9.39 -14.70
C ASP A 2 16.66 -8.93 -14.25
N HIS A 3 16.20 -7.79 -14.77
CA HIS A 3 14.93 -7.14 -14.43
C HIS A 3 13.72 -8.06 -14.61
N THR A 4 13.73 -8.88 -15.67
CA THR A 4 12.62 -9.80 -15.96
C THR A 4 12.44 -10.86 -14.87
N VAL A 5 13.56 -11.40 -14.37
CA VAL A 5 13.59 -12.39 -13.29
C VAL A 5 13.19 -11.77 -11.95
N ARG A 6 13.59 -10.51 -11.71
CA ARG A 6 13.18 -9.75 -10.51
C ARG A 6 11.67 -9.49 -10.53
N LEU A 7 11.11 -9.07 -11.66
CA LEU A 7 9.69 -8.82 -11.85
C LEU A 7 8.86 -10.09 -11.63
N GLU A 8 9.30 -11.23 -12.17
CA GLU A 8 8.61 -12.51 -11.99
C GLU A 8 8.56 -12.94 -10.51
N ARG A 9 9.69 -12.85 -9.80
CA ARG A 9 9.72 -13.13 -8.34
C ARG A 9 8.82 -12.19 -7.56
N MET A 10 8.75 -10.91 -7.94
CA MET A 10 7.84 -9.96 -7.31
C MET A 10 6.38 -10.34 -7.53
N ILE A 11 5.99 -10.68 -8.76
CA ILE A 11 4.62 -11.08 -9.09
C ILE A 11 4.22 -12.34 -8.32
N GLU A 12 5.11 -13.32 -8.22
CA GLU A 12 4.83 -14.55 -7.47
C GLU A 12 4.67 -14.29 -5.97
N ASN A 13 5.58 -13.51 -5.37
CA ASN A 13 5.49 -13.12 -3.97
C ASN A 13 4.18 -12.34 -3.72
N ASP A 14 3.86 -11.35 -4.54
CA ASP A 14 2.63 -10.57 -4.43
C ASP A 14 1.38 -11.43 -4.53
N ARG A 15 1.33 -12.38 -5.47
CA ARG A 15 0.19 -13.29 -5.63
C ARG A 15 0.01 -14.19 -4.41
N LYS A 16 1.09 -14.75 -3.87
CA LYS A 16 1.07 -15.58 -2.67
C LYS A 16 0.58 -14.80 -1.46
N ARG A 17 1.10 -13.58 -1.27
CA ARG A 17 0.72 -12.70 -0.15
C ARG A 17 -0.68 -12.12 -0.31
N GLN A 18 -1.09 -11.78 -1.53
CA GLN A 18 -2.45 -11.33 -1.82
C GLN A 18 -3.48 -12.37 -1.40
N LYS A 19 -3.30 -13.65 -1.76
CA LYS A 19 -4.19 -14.72 -1.30
C LYS A 19 -4.21 -14.83 0.22
N GLN A 20 -3.05 -14.77 0.88
CA GLN A 20 -2.95 -14.84 2.35
C GLN A 20 -3.65 -13.69 3.05
N THR A 21 -3.60 -12.48 2.48
CA THR A 21 -4.29 -11.31 3.05
C THR A 21 -5.76 -11.21 2.64
N LEU A 22 -6.17 -11.76 1.49
CA LEU A 22 -7.53 -11.58 0.97
C LEU A 22 -8.58 -12.18 1.90
N TYR A 23 -8.39 -13.44 2.32
CA TYR A 23 -9.34 -14.18 3.14
C TYR A 23 -9.63 -13.51 4.49
N PRO A 24 -8.62 -13.10 5.29
CA PRO A 24 -8.89 -12.38 6.54
C PRO A 24 -9.52 -11.01 6.29
N THR A 25 -9.13 -10.28 5.23
CA THR A 25 -9.74 -8.98 4.91
C THR A 25 -11.22 -9.11 4.57
N PHE A 26 -11.60 -10.08 3.73
CA PHE A 26 -13.02 -10.33 3.42
C PHE A 26 -13.81 -10.77 4.66
N GLY A 27 -13.22 -11.61 5.52
CA GLY A 27 -13.85 -12.01 6.79
C GLY A 27 -14.12 -10.82 7.72
N PHE A 28 -13.13 -9.92 7.88
CA PHE A 28 -13.28 -8.70 8.67
C PHE A 28 -14.32 -7.74 8.07
N ILE A 29 -14.32 -7.54 6.75
CA ILE A 29 -15.32 -6.69 6.09
C ILE A 29 -16.73 -7.26 6.25
N ALA A 30 -16.92 -8.58 6.12
CA ALA A 30 -18.23 -9.22 6.26
C ALA A 30 -18.78 -9.15 7.69
N LEU A 31 -17.96 -9.47 8.70
CA LEU A 31 -18.31 -9.30 10.12
C LEU A 31 -18.68 -7.85 10.44
N PHE A 32 -18.02 -6.91 9.76
CA PHE A 32 -18.26 -5.50 9.95
C PHE A 32 -19.55 -5.01 9.27
N ILE A 33 -19.88 -5.46 8.06
CA ILE A 33 -21.17 -5.12 7.40
C ILE A 33 -22.36 -5.55 8.28
N ILE A 34 -22.22 -6.69 8.97
CA ILE A 34 -23.22 -7.16 9.94
C ILE A 34 -23.32 -6.20 11.13
N TYR A 35 -22.20 -5.66 11.61
CA TYR A 35 -22.14 -4.64 12.69
C TYR A 35 -22.58 -3.23 12.24
N PHE A 36 -22.46 -2.92 10.94
CA PHE A 36 -22.86 -1.64 10.35
C PHE A 36 -24.38 -1.45 10.31
N MET A 37 -25.13 -2.54 10.16
CA MET A 37 -26.60 -2.49 10.18
C MET A 37 -27.18 -1.97 11.52
N THR A 38 -26.34 -1.79 12.55
CA THR A 38 -26.76 -1.43 13.90
C THR A 38 -26.14 -0.14 14.46
N THR A 39 -25.26 0.59 13.73
CA THR A 39 -24.41 1.62 14.37
C THR A 39 -24.03 2.85 13.51
N ASP A 40 -23.57 3.91 14.19
CA ASP A 40 -23.29 5.26 13.66
C ASP A 40 -22.09 5.34 12.67
N VAL A 41 -22.13 6.31 11.75
CA VAL A 41 -21.19 6.47 10.62
C VAL A 41 -19.75 6.74 11.08
N LEU A 42 -19.56 7.39 12.24
CA LEU A 42 -18.23 7.66 12.81
C LEU A 42 -17.47 6.38 13.21
N LEU A 43 -18.17 5.28 13.47
CA LEU A 43 -17.56 3.97 13.75
C LEU A 43 -17.04 3.27 12.48
N LEU A 44 -17.21 3.87 11.30
CA LEU A 44 -16.60 3.39 10.06
C LEU A 44 -15.12 3.75 9.94
N LEU A 45 -14.68 4.80 10.65
CA LEU A 45 -13.32 5.32 10.54
C LEU A 45 -12.24 4.29 10.96
N PRO A 46 -12.39 3.53 12.07
CA PRO A 46 -11.44 2.49 12.44
C PRO A 46 -11.28 1.35 11.42
N ILE A 47 -12.26 1.09 10.54
CA ILE A 47 -12.14 0.07 9.48
C ILE A 47 -11.10 0.48 8.45
N ILE A 48 -11.03 1.78 8.13
CA ILE A 48 -10.07 2.31 7.18
C ILE A 48 -8.65 1.87 7.61
N LEU A 49 -8.39 1.83 8.92
CA LEU A 49 -7.15 1.32 9.51
C LEU A 49 -7.00 -0.19 9.35
N VAL A 50 -8.06 -0.98 9.61
CA VAL A 50 -8.05 -2.45 9.41
C VAL A 50 -7.71 -2.80 7.96
N GLY A 51 -8.24 -2.05 6.99
CA GLY A 51 -7.93 -2.19 5.57
C GLY A 51 -6.48 -1.84 5.21
N GLN A 52 -5.75 -1.07 6.02
CA GLN A 52 -4.34 -0.76 5.78
C GLN A 52 -3.41 -1.92 6.15
N PHE A 53 -3.78 -2.81 7.08
CA PHE A 53 -2.89 -3.89 7.52
C PHE A 53 -2.47 -4.84 6.39
N PRO A 54 -3.39 -5.33 5.52
CA PRO A 54 -3.03 -6.08 4.32
C PRO A 54 -2.03 -5.35 3.42
N MET A 55 -2.23 -4.04 3.26
CA MET A 55 -1.41 -3.18 2.40
C MET A 55 0.01 -3.03 2.97
N LEU A 56 0.11 -2.76 4.28
CA LEU A 56 1.39 -2.70 4.99
C LEU A 56 2.11 -4.04 5.00
N TYR A 57 1.39 -5.14 5.22
CA TYR A 57 1.98 -6.48 5.19
C TYR A 57 2.60 -6.80 3.83
N LYS A 58 1.90 -6.44 2.74
CA LYS A 58 2.44 -6.57 1.37
C LYS A 58 3.65 -5.66 1.15
N SER A 59 3.54 -4.38 1.52
CA SER A 59 4.62 -3.40 1.36
C SER A 59 5.89 -3.83 2.13
N TRP A 60 5.73 -4.37 3.34
CA TRP A 60 6.82 -4.92 4.15
C TRP A 60 7.51 -6.10 3.48
N HIS A 61 6.74 -7.04 2.93
CA HIS A 61 7.31 -8.20 2.22
C HIS A 61 7.98 -7.79 0.90
N ARG A 62 7.42 -6.80 0.20
CA ARG A 62 8.04 -6.21 -1.00
C ARG A 62 9.36 -5.54 -0.64
N MET A 63 9.40 -4.74 0.42
CA MET A 63 10.63 -4.14 0.95
C MET A 63 11.69 -5.21 1.24
N LYS A 64 11.35 -6.26 1.99
CA LYS A 64 12.29 -7.36 2.26
C LYS A 64 12.84 -7.99 0.98
N LEU A 65 11.98 -8.24 0.00
CA LEU A 65 12.41 -8.84 -1.27
C LEU A 65 13.30 -7.87 -2.07
N LEU A 66 12.95 -6.59 -2.14
CA LEU A 66 13.76 -5.55 -2.79
C LEU A 66 15.15 -5.43 -2.19
N LEU A 67 15.28 -5.51 -0.86
CA LEU A 67 16.56 -5.48 -0.16
C LEU A 67 17.47 -6.68 -0.52
N THR A 68 16.91 -7.80 -1.01
CA THR A 68 17.72 -8.94 -1.47
C THR A 68 18.28 -8.77 -2.88
N PHE A 69 17.74 -7.84 -3.67
CA PHE A 69 18.14 -7.68 -5.07
C PHE A 69 19.38 -6.82 -5.27
N ASN A 70 19.68 -5.92 -4.33
CA ASN A 70 20.81 -5.01 -4.40
C ASN A 70 21.34 -4.69 -2.98
N ALA A 71 22.66 -4.77 -2.82
CA ALA A 71 23.37 -4.54 -1.57
C ALA A 71 23.82 -3.09 -1.36
N ASP A 72 23.64 -2.20 -2.35
CA ASP A 72 23.99 -0.79 -2.24
C ASP A 72 23.21 -0.11 -1.10
N VAL A 73 23.94 0.52 -0.18
CA VAL A 73 23.40 1.20 1.00
C VAL A 73 22.41 2.29 0.61
N ARG A 74 22.70 3.07 -0.44
CA ARG A 74 21.81 4.17 -0.90
C ARG A 74 20.50 3.62 -1.45
N TYR A 75 20.57 2.49 -2.15
CA TYR A 75 19.39 1.78 -2.62
C TYR A 75 18.57 1.23 -1.46
N GLN A 76 19.21 0.60 -0.47
CA GLN A 76 18.53 0.02 0.69
C GLN A 76 17.84 1.09 1.55
N GLU A 77 18.47 2.24 1.78
CA GLU A 77 17.86 3.38 2.47
C GLU A 77 16.63 3.88 1.74
N LYS A 78 16.69 3.99 0.41
CA LYS A 78 15.54 4.42 -0.40
C LYS A 78 14.40 3.40 -0.39
N VAL A 79 14.70 2.10 -0.50
CA VAL A 79 13.70 1.03 -0.38
C VAL A 79 13.03 1.05 1.00
N ARG A 80 13.79 1.30 2.08
CA ARG A 80 13.21 1.48 3.43
C ARG A 80 12.36 2.74 3.52
N SER A 81 12.74 3.82 2.84
CA SER A 81 11.94 5.06 2.79
C SER A 81 10.61 4.87 2.04
N GLU A 82 10.57 4.01 1.01
CA GLU A 82 9.33 3.62 0.32
C GLU A 82 8.37 2.91 1.29
N PHE A 83 8.87 1.97 2.08
CA PHE A 83 8.08 1.35 3.15
C PHE A 83 7.69 2.37 4.24
N GLY A 84 8.59 3.29 4.57
CA GLY A 84 8.35 4.40 5.48
C GLY A 84 7.18 5.29 5.04
N LEU A 85 6.99 5.54 3.74
CA LEU A 85 5.82 6.23 3.22
C LEU A 85 4.52 5.47 3.50
N ALA A 86 4.53 4.14 3.33
CA ALA A 86 3.35 3.31 3.61
C ALA A 86 2.97 3.36 5.10
N VAL A 87 3.98 3.31 5.99
CA VAL A 87 3.78 3.49 7.44
C VAL A 87 3.30 4.91 7.76
N GLY A 88 3.92 5.92 7.14
CA GLY A 88 3.53 7.32 7.29
C GLY A 88 2.09 7.59 6.89
N ASN A 89 1.61 6.94 5.82
CA ASN A 89 0.20 7.00 5.44
C ASN A 89 -0.73 6.42 6.51
N LEU A 90 -0.37 5.29 7.14
CA LEU A 90 -1.16 4.74 8.25
C LEU A 90 -1.18 5.70 9.45
N VAL A 91 -0.04 6.26 9.83
CA VAL A 91 0.04 7.22 10.95
C VAL A 91 -0.78 8.48 10.64
N PHE A 92 -0.69 8.99 9.41
CA PHE A 92 -1.48 10.12 8.95
C PHE A 92 -2.98 9.86 9.03
N LEU A 93 -3.44 8.71 8.54
CA LEU A 93 -4.85 8.31 8.64
C LEU A 93 -5.29 8.17 10.10
N LEU A 94 -4.46 7.58 10.96
CA LEU A 94 -4.77 7.41 12.38
C LEU A 94 -4.95 8.77 13.07
N LEU A 95 -4.05 9.72 12.83
CA LEU A 95 -4.18 11.08 13.36
C LEU A 95 -5.46 11.78 12.87
N LEU A 96 -5.79 11.59 11.58
CA LEU A 96 -6.99 12.19 10.99
C LEU A 96 -8.28 11.62 11.59
N ILE A 97 -8.31 10.30 11.78
CA ILE A 97 -9.45 9.59 12.39
C ILE A 97 -9.62 10.02 13.85
N THR A 98 -8.54 10.03 14.64
CA THR A 98 -8.59 10.48 16.03
C THR A 98 -9.06 11.93 16.12
N SER A 99 -8.55 12.82 15.26
CA SER A 99 -8.98 14.22 15.22
C SER A 99 -10.47 14.37 14.88
N SER A 100 -11.00 13.53 13.98
CA SER A 100 -12.41 13.53 13.62
C SER A 100 -13.30 13.02 14.77
N ILE A 101 -12.87 11.96 15.47
CA ILE A 101 -13.62 11.39 16.60
C ILE A 101 -13.66 12.36 17.79
N LEU A 102 -12.56 13.08 18.04
CA LEU A 102 -12.48 14.12 19.08
C LEU A 102 -13.23 15.41 18.70
N GLY A 103 -13.81 15.49 17.50
CA GLY A 103 -14.51 16.67 17.01
C GLY A 103 -13.61 17.86 16.69
N TRP A 104 -12.29 17.66 16.58
CA TRP A 104 -11.34 18.72 16.24
C TRP A 104 -11.44 19.16 14.78
N ILE A 105 -11.91 18.27 13.91
CA ILE A 105 -12.13 18.53 12.50
C ILE A 105 -13.53 18.08 12.08
N THR A 106 -14.13 18.81 11.15
CA THR A 106 -15.41 18.41 10.55
C THR A 106 -15.21 17.26 9.55
N LEU A 107 -16.27 16.52 9.24
CA LEU A 107 -16.26 15.49 8.20
C LEU A 107 -15.81 16.04 6.84
N LEU A 108 -16.20 17.27 6.50
CA LEU A 108 -15.77 17.95 5.27
C LEU A 108 -14.25 18.15 5.26
N THR A 109 -13.70 18.67 6.36
CA THR A 109 -12.25 18.87 6.53
C THR A 109 -11.50 17.54 6.43
N PHE A 110 -12.03 16.48 7.06
CA PHE A 110 -11.48 15.13 6.95
C PHE A 110 -11.38 14.69 5.48
N ILE A 111 -12.47 14.79 4.71
CA ILE A 111 -12.50 14.36 3.30
C ILE A 111 -11.48 15.14 2.46
N ILE A 112 -11.41 16.46 2.61
CA ILE A 112 -10.47 17.32 1.87
C ILE A 112 -9.03 16.91 2.19
N VAL A 113 -8.71 16.72 3.47
CA VAL A 113 -7.34 16.37 3.90
C VAL A 113 -6.96 14.96 3.44
N VAL A 114 -7.89 13.99 3.43
CA VAL A 114 -7.65 12.66 2.83
C VAL A 114 -7.33 12.80 1.35
N LEU A 115 -8.12 13.55 0.58
CA LEU A 115 -7.91 13.72 -0.86
C LEU A 115 -6.55 14.35 -1.18
N VAL A 116 -6.20 15.44 -0.49
CA VAL A 116 -4.91 16.11 -0.66
C VAL A 116 -3.76 15.19 -0.22
N GLY A 117 -3.94 14.46 0.89
CA GLY A 117 -2.99 13.46 1.37
C GLY A 117 -2.73 12.38 0.34
N LEU A 118 -3.79 11.77 -0.22
CA LEU A 118 -3.68 10.73 -1.26
C LEU A 118 -2.88 11.20 -2.47
N ILE A 119 -3.17 12.40 -2.98
CA ILE A 119 -2.42 12.98 -4.10
C ILE A 119 -0.94 13.15 -3.73
N THR A 120 -0.66 13.66 -2.53
CA THR A 120 0.70 13.88 -2.04
C THR A 120 1.48 12.56 -1.92
N PHE A 121 0.86 11.52 -1.36
CA PHE A 121 1.48 10.19 -1.24
C PHE A 121 1.74 9.55 -2.60
N ILE A 122 0.83 9.72 -3.57
CA ILE A 122 1.02 9.22 -4.94
C ILE A 122 2.24 9.91 -5.58
N VAL A 123 2.32 11.25 -5.51
CA VAL A 123 3.44 12.02 -6.08
C VAL A 123 4.77 11.63 -5.42
N LEU A 124 4.79 11.48 -4.10
CA LEU A 124 5.99 11.02 -3.38
C LEU A 124 6.41 9.61 -3.79
N GLY A 125 5.45 8.69 -3.96
CA GLY A 125 5.71 7.34 -4.45
C GLY A 125 6.37 7.34 -5.83
N TYR A 126 5.82 8.11 -6.78
CA TYR A 126 6.43 8.28 -8.11
C TYR A 126 7.85 8.85 -8.06
N ARG A 127 8.09 9.80 -7.16
CA ARG A 127 9.43 10.38 -6.98
C ARG A 127 10.42 9.36 -6.45
N ILE A 128 10.04 8.57 -5.45
CA ILE A 128 10.90 7.50 -4.90
C ILE A 128 11.18 6.44 -5.97
N ASP A 129 10.17 6.00 -6.73
CA ASP A 129 10.34 5.05 -7.84
C ASP A 129 11.36 5.57 -8.87
N ARG A 130 11.29 6.86 -9.21
CA ARG A 130 12.23 7.50 -10.15
C ARG A 130 13.65 7.55 -9.59
N GLU A 131 13.80 7.88 -8.31
CA GLU A 131 15.11 7.92 -7.64
C GLU A 131 15.70 6.51 -7.49
N LEU A 132 14.89 5.49 -7.20
CA LEU A 132 15.31 4.09 -7.15
C LEU A 132 15.78 3.58 -8.50
N LYS A 133 15.08 3.91 -9.60
CA LYS A 133 15.51 3.59 -10.97
C LYS A 133 16.79 4.30 -11.39
N ALA A 134 17.04 5.50 -10.87
CA ALA A 134 18.29 6.21 -11.14
C ALA A 134 19.49 5.54 -10.46
N ILE A 135 19.28 4.85 -9.33
CA ILE A 135 20.31 4.12 -8.59
C ILE A 135 20.48 2.70 -9.15
N ASP A 136 19.38 1.99 -9.41
CA ASP A 136 19.36 0.64 -9.97
C ASP A 136 18.43 0.62 -11.19
N PRO A 137 18.95 0.64 -12.43
CA PRO A 137 18.15 0.58 -13.65
C PRO A 137 17.26 -0.67 -13.72
N GLU A 138 17.67 -1.74 -13.06
CA GLU A 138 16.97 -3.02 -13.02
C GLU A 138 15.93 -3.07 -11.87
N HIS A 139 15.68 -1.94 -11.20
CA HIS A 139 14.66 -1.84 -10.14
C HIS A 139 13.24 -1.99 -10.72
N VAL A 140 12.44 -2.83 -10.07
CA VAL A 140 11.03 -3.06 -10.43
C VAL A 140 10.15 -2.12 -9.64
N THR A 141 9.53 -1.17 -10.36
CA THR A 141 8.64 -0.17 -9.77
C THR A 141 7.26 -0.73 -9.45
N GLY A 142 6.55 -0.07 -8.53
CA GLY A 142 5.18 -0.47 -8.17
C GLY A 142 4.22 -0.38 -9.37
N THR A 143 4.47 0.58 -10.27
CA THR A 143 3.66 0.77 -11.49
C THR A 143 3.89 -0.33 -12.52
N GLU A 144 5.12 -0.79 -12.72
CA GLU A 144 5.44 -1.92 -13.60
C GLU A 144 4.83 -3.21 -13.08
N LEU A 145 4.94 -3.43 -11.77
CA LEU A 145 4.34 -4.60 -11.11
C LEU A 145 2.81 -4.62 -11.30
N SER A 146 2.15 -3.48 -11.10
CA SER A 146 0.71 -3.34 -11.29
C SER A 146 0.29 -3.56 -12.76
N LYS A 147 1.01 -2.96 -13.71
CA LYS A 147 0.76 -3.15 -15.15
C LYS A 147 0.93 -4.62 -15.57
N ALA A 148 2.00 -5.26 -15.13
CA ALA A 148 2.28 -6.67 -15.44
C ALA A 148 1.21 -7.61 -14.85
N GLN A 149 0.68 -7.30 -13.68
CA GLN A 149 -0.44 -8.05 -13.09
C GLN A 149 -1.74 -7.89 -13.90
N VAL A 150 -2.06 -6.67 -14.34
CA VAL A 150 -3.24 -6.38 -15.17
C VAL A 150 -3.14 -7.07 -16.54
N GLU A 151 -1.98 -7.03 -17.19
CA GLU A 151 -1.76 -7.73 -18.46
C GLU A 151 -1.89 -9.25 -18.31
N ARG A 152 -1.32 -9.84 -17.25
CA ARG A 152 -1.48 -11.27 -16.95
C ARG A 152 -2.93 -11.65 -16.65
N GLN A 153 -3.73 -10.76 -16.06
CA GLN A 153 -5.17 -11.00 -15.88
C GLN A 153 -5.92 -10.97 -17.21
N LYS A 154 -5.69 -9.94 -18.05
CA LYS A 154 -6.31 -9.83 -19.38
C LYS A 154 -6.03 -11.05 -20.26
N ARG A 155 -4.80 -11.59 -20.23
CA ARG A 155 -4.43 -12.81 -20.98
C ARG A 155 -5.06 -14.10 -20.47
N LYS A 156 -5.60 -14.13 -19.25
CA LYS A 156 -6.30 -15.30 -18.69
C LYS A 156 -7.80 -15.29 -18.93
N THR A 157 -8.35 -14.12 -19.26
CA THR A 157 -9.78 -13.90 -19.52
C THR A 157 -10.10 -13.80 -21.01
N SER A 158 -9.08 -13.83 -21.88
CA SER A 158 -9.18 -13.96 -23.33
C SER A 158 -8.89 -15.39 -23.74
#